data_AF-A0A954BCC1-F1
#
_entry.id   AF-A0A954BCC1-F1
#
_cell.length_a   1.000
_cell.length_b   1.000
_cell.length_c   1.000
_cell.angle_alpha   90.00
_cell.angle_beta   90.00
_cell.angle_gamma   90.00
#
_symmetry.space_group_name_H-M   'P 1'
#
loop_
_entity.id
_entity.type
_entity.pdbx_description
1 polymer ?
#
loop_
_entity_poly.entity_id
_entity_poly.type
_entity_poly.pdbx_seq_one_letter_code
_entity_poly.pdbx_strand_id
1 'polypeptide(L)'
;MKRVLLGLAASLAFTVSVAASSFGPVPANYESAAESYISERLADARSAKYEVVSEPYMVYADIAGYEGLPCWAVDLRVKSRLPSGGFGSYQAYTVIFLEGQAIALEDDARRVAKA
;
A
#
# COMPACT_ATOMS: atom_id res chain seq x y z
N MET A 1 -49.93 21.86 -24.36
CA MET A 1 -49.99 20.39 -24.49
C MET A 1 -48.69 19.83 -23.88
N LYS A 2 -48.77 19.14 -22.71
CA LYS A 2 -48.45 17.69 -22.53
C LYS A 2 -46.95 17.35 -22.82
N ARG A 3 -46.07 16.82 -21.95
CA ARG A 3 -46.03 16.13 -20.63
C ARG A 3 -44.55 16.25 -20.12
N VAL A 4 -44.21 16.72 -18.92
CA VAL A 4 -43.98 16.04 -17.61
C VAL A 4 -43.32 14.64 -17.63
N LEU A 5 -42.35 14.48 -16.70
CA LEU A 5 -41.77 13.29 -16.02
C LEU A 5 -40.41 12.81 -16.52
N LEU A 6 -39.32 13.10 -15.79
CA LEU A 6 -38.80 12.38 -14.59
C LEU A 6 -37.97 11.16 -14.99
N GLY A 7 -36.66 11.34 -15.01
CA GLY A 7 -35.67 10.27 -14.98
C GLY A 7 -34.82 10.42 -13.72
N LEU A 8 -35.41 10.05 -12.58
CA LEU A 8 -34.72 9.85 -11.32
C LEU A 8 -33.89 8.57 -11.47
N ALA A 9 -32.61 8.70 -11.83
CA ALA A 9 -31.70 7.56 -11.83
C ALA A 9 -31.38 7.22 -10.37
N ALA A 10 -32.06 6.19 -9.89
CA ALA A 10 -31.98 5.64 -8.55
C ALA A 10 -30.53 5.25 -8.20
N SER A 11 -30.06 5.80 -7.08
CA SER A 11 -29.61 5.01 -5.93
C SER A 11 -28.87 3.71 -6.23
N LEU A 12 -27.62 3.78 -6.71
CA LEU A 12 -26.68 2.69 -6.47
C LEU A 12 -26.11 2.86 -5.07
N ALA A 13 -26.83 2.24 -4.12
CA ALA A 13 -26.28 1.84 -2.85
C ALA A 13 -25.00 1.02 -3.08
N PHE A 14 -23.87 1.55 -2.66
CA PHE A 14 -22.77 0.73 -2.18
C PHE A 14 -22.44 1.20 -0.77
N THR A 15 -23.25 0.74 0.17
CA THR A 15 -22.87 0.64 1.57
C THR A 15 -21.76 -0.40 1.70
N VAL A 16 -20.53 -0.04 1.37
CA VAL A 16 -19.30 -0.72 1.82
C VAL A 16 -18.82 0.02 3.07
N SER A 17 -19.65 0.12 4.10
CA SER A 17 -19.31 0.91 5.31
C SER A 17 -19.07 0.07 6.57
N VAL A 18 -18.99 -1.26 6.48
CA VAL A 18 -18.82 -2.08 7.70
C VAL A 18 -17.47 -2.81 7.78
N ALA A 19 -16.77 -3.07 6.67
CA ALA A 19 -15.40 -3.58 6.69
C ALA A 19 -14.34 -2.47 6.62
N ALA A 20 -14.66 -1.32 6.01
CA ALA A 20 -13.73 -0.20 5.85
C ALA A 20 -13.55 0.63 7.14
N SER A 21 -14.44 0.50 8.14
CA SER A 21 -14.34 1.27 9.38
C SER A 21 -13.11 0.89 10.22
N SER A 22 -12.65 -0.36 10.14
CA SER A 22 -11.49 -0.83 10.89
C SER A 22 -10.16 -0.55 10.21
N PHE A 23 -10.13 -0.42 8.87
CA PHE A 23 -8.91 -0.28 8.07
C PHE A 23 -8.50 1.19 7.82
N GLY A 24 -9.33 2.14 8.24
CA GLY A 24 -9.14 3.55 7.91
C GLY A 24 -9.27 3.82 6.40
N PRO A 25 -9.01 5.07 5.96
CA PRO A 25 -9.03 5.40 4.54
C PRO A 25 -7.86 4.72 3.79
N VAL A 26 -8.08 4.39 2.52
CA VAL A 26 -7.01 3.99 1.60
C VAL A 26 -5.93 5.08 1.59
N PRO A 27 -4.62 4.75 1.67
CA PRO A 27 -3.58 5.76 1.68
C PRO A 27 -3.56 6.53 0.35
N ALA A 28 -3.80 7.85 0.38
CA ALA A 28 -4.01 8.64 -0.83
C ALA A 28 -2.78 8.74 -1.76
N ASN A 29 -1.58 8.49 -1.22
CA ASN A 29 -0.29 8.62 -1.90
C ASN A 29 0.57 7.37 -1.69
N TYR A 30 -0.11 6.21 -1.71
CA TYR A 30 0.49 4.90 -1.45
C TYR A 30 1.67 4.57 -2.38
N GLU A 31 1.61 4.96 -3.66
CA GLU A 31 2.70 4.71 -4.62
C GLU A 31 4.00 5.41 -4.17
N SER A 32 3.94 6.73 -4.02
CA SER A 32 5.10 7.53 -3.59
C SER A 32 5.58 7.16 -2.18
N ALA A 33 4.65 6.83 -1.28
CA ALA A 33 4.98 6.40 0.08
C ALA A 33 5.69 5.03 0.07
N ALA A 34 5.22 4.07 -0.72
CA ALA A 34 5.84 2.75 -0.86
C ALA A 34 7.21 2.84 -1.53
N GLU A 35 7.35 3.66 -2.57
CA GLU A 35 8.65 3.92 -3.21
C GLU A 35 9.64 4.55 -2.24
N SER A 36 9.24 5.61 -1.53
CA SER A 36 10.07 6.26 -0.52
C SER A 36 10.49 5.26 0.56
N TYR A 37 9.54 4.46 1.05
CA TYR A 37 9.75 3.45 2.06
C TYR A 37 10.82 2.42 1.68
N ILE A 38 10.77 1.90 0.45
CA ILE A 38 11.77 0.96 -0.04
C ILE A 38 13.09 1.68 -0.34
N SER A 39 13.05 2.88 -0.91
CA SER A 39 14.25 3.64 -1.28
C SER A 39 15.18 3.88 -0.09
N GLU A 40 14.63 4.18 1.09
CA GLU A 40 15.41 4.37 2.33
C GLU A 40 16.14 3.10 2.80
N ARG A 41 15.75 1.92 2.30
CA ARG A 41 16.31 0.63 2.67
C ARG A 41 17.24 0.04 1.62
N LEU A 42 17.28 0.63 0.42
CA LEU A 42 18.20 0.20 -0.63
C LEU A 42 19.58 0.82 -0.43
N ALA A 43 20.62 0.01 -0.57
CA ALA A 43 22.00 0.49 -0.56
C ALA A 43 22.30 1.46 -1.72
N ASP A 44 21.62 1.31 -2.85
CA ASP A 44 21.65 2.25 -3.97
C ASP A 44 20.24 2.54 -4.47
N ALA A 45 19.59 3.49 -3.82
CA ALA A 45 18.24 3.94 -4.17
C ALA A 45 18.19 4.72 -5.49
N ARG A 46 19.27 5.42 -5.86
CA ARG A 46 19.29 6.33 -7.03
C ARG A 46 19.22 5.58 -8.36
N SER A 47 19.77 4.38 -8.38
CA SER A 47 19.77 3.55 -9.59
C SER A 47 18.60 2.55 -9.62
N ALA A 48 17.77 2.53 -8.59
CA ALA A 48 16.64 1.61 -8.49
C ALA A 48 15.48 2.04 -9.41
N LYS A 49 14.76 1.04 -9.91
CA LYS A 49 13.49 1.20 -10.62
C LYS A 49 12.40 0.51 -9.82
N TYR A 50 11.31 1.23 -9.59
CA TYR A 50 10.15 0.78 -8.85
C TYR A 50 8.99 0.60 -9.83
N GLU A 51 8.14 -0.38 -9.55
CA GLU A 51 6.89 -0.58 -10.27
C GLU A 51 5.85 -1.13 -9.32
N VAL A 52 4.79 -0.37 -9.11
CA VAL A 52 3.62 -0.79 -8.35
C VAL A 52 2.85 -1.80 -9.17
N VAL A 53 2.60 -2.98 -8.60
CA VAL A 53 1.93 -4.10 -9.27
C VAL A 53 0.53 -4.38 -8.75
N SER A 54 0.12 -3.75 -7.64
CA SER A 54 -1.24 -3.85 -7.12
C SER A 54 -1.80 -2.49 -6.69
N GLU A 55 -3.12 -2.35 -6.79
CA GLU A 55 -3.85 -1.36 -5.99
C GLU A 55 -3.79 -1.75 -4.49
N PRO A 56 -4.05 -0.81 -3.56
CA PRO A 56 -4.09 -1.12 -2.14
C PRO A 56 -5.19 -2.14 -1.82
N TYR A 57 -4.83 -3.19 -1.09
CA TYR A 57 -5.76 -4.23 -0.65
C TYR A 57 -5.73 -4.42 0.87
N MET A 58 -6.83 -4.87 1.44
CA MET A 58 -6.97 -5.05 2.89
C MET A 58 -6.28 -6.33 3.36
N VAL A 59 -5.48 -6.23 4.43
CA VAL A 59 -4.82 -7.38 5.08
C VAL A 59 -4.91 -7.25 6.60
N TYR A 60 -5.08 -8.38 7.28
CA TYR A 60 -4.81 -8.45 8.72
C TYR A 60 -3.35 -8.83 8.91
N ALA A 61 -2.59 -7.97 9.58
CA ALA A 61 -1.16 -8.15 9.76
C ALA A 61 -0.81 -8.23 11.25
N ASP A 62 0.11 -9.12 11.58
CA ASP A 62 0.69 -9.21 12.91
C ASP A 62 1.96 -8.35 12.94
N ILE A 63 1.94 -7.26 13.70
CA ILE A 63 3.00 -6.25 13.72
C ILE A 63 3.44 -6.01 15.16
N ALA A 64 4.73 -6.21 15.43
CA ALA A 64 5.37 -5.85 16.70
C ALA A 64 4.66 -6.39 17.97
N GLY A 65 4.13 -7.62 17.90
CA GLY A 65 3.43 -8.27 19.02
C GLY A 65 1.94 -7.92 19.14
N TYR A 66 1.42 -7.12 18.20
CA TYR A 66 -0.02 -6.93 18.01
C TYR A 66 -0.50 -7.86 16.90
N GLU A 67 -1.51 -8.67 17.19
CA GLU A 67 -2.08 -9.62 16.24
C GLU A 67 -3.35 -9.06 15.58
N GLY A 68 -3.55 -9.40 14.30
CA GLY A 68 -4.77 -9.12 13.57
C GLY A 68 -5.03 -7.63 13.35
N LEU A 69 -3.99 -6.81 13.17
CA LEU A 69 -4.18 -5.39 12.90
C LEU A 69 -4.72 -5.19 11.47
N PRO A 70 -5.82 -4.44 11.30
CA PRO A 70 -6.37 -4.11 9.99
C PRO A 70 -5.46 -3.09 9.28
N CYS A 71 -4.82 -3.52 8.20
CA CYS A 71 -3.87 -2.72 7.43
C CYS A 71 -4.18 -2.75 5.92
N TRP A 72 -3.64 -1.77 5.19
CA TRP A 72 -3.58 -1.83 3.73
C TRP A 72 -2.25 -2.42 3.29
N ALA A 73 -2.23 -3.21 2.23
CA ALA A 73 -1.02 -3.72 1.61
C ALA A 73 -0.95 -3.28 0.16
N VAL A 74 0.27 -3.04 -0.32
CA VAL A 74 0.57 -2.69 -1.70
C VAL A 74 1.75 -3.53 -2.15
N ASP A 75 1.61 -4.20 -3.28
CA ASP A 75 2.68 -4.96 -3.89
C ASP A 75 3.41 -4.10 -4.92
N LEU A 76 4.74 -4.15 -4.86
CA LEU A 76 5.64 -3.49 -5.79
C LEU A 76 6.81 -4.38 -6.12
N ARG A 77 7.38 -4.18 -7.30
CA ARG A 77 8.60 -4.84 -7.74
C ARG A 77 9.71 -3.83 -7.96
N VAL A 78 10.90 -4.17 -7.48
CA VAL A 78 12.06 -3.27 -7.49
C VAL A 78 13.25 -3.99 -8.11
N LYS A 79 13.99 -3.28 -8.96
CA LYS A 79 15.30 -3.73 -9.44
C LYS A 79 16.32 -2.62 -9.31
N SER A 80 17.54 -2.97 -8.91
CA SER A 80 18.66 -2.03 -8.81
C SER A 80 19.65 -2.23 -9.96
N ARG A 81 20.51 -1.22 -10.16
CA ARG A 81 21.63 -1.33 -11.09
C ARG A 81 22.76 -2.12 -10.42
N LEU A 82 23.29 -3.09 -11.15
CA LEU A 82 24.45 -3.86 -10.72
C LEU A 82 25.74 -3.06 -10.97
N PRO A 83 26.83 -3.36 -10.24
CA PRO A 83 28.15 -2.76 -10.48
C PRO A 83 28.64 -2.93 -11.94
N SER A 84 28.18 -3.97 -12.63
CA SER A 84 28.47 -4.22 -14.05
C SER A 84 27.76 -3.26 -15.02
N GLY A 85 26.93 -2.35 -14.52
CA GLY A 85 26.23 -1.32 -15.30
C GLY A 85 24.86 -1.74 -15.84
N GLY A 86 24.50 -3.03 -15.78
CA GLY A 86 23.17 -3.55 -16.12
C GLY A 86 22.18 -3.48 -14.94
N PHE A 87 20.93 -3.87 -15.16
CA PHE A 87 19.93 -4.03 -14.09
C PHE A 87 19.83 -5.50 -13.69
N GLY A 88 19.61 -5.75 -12.39
CA GLY A 88 19.24 -7.08 -11.90
C GLY A 88 17.81 -7.47 -12.26
N SER A 89 17.37 -8.63 -11.76
CA SER A 89 15.97 -9.04 -11.80
C SER A 89 15.10 -8.16 -10.91
N TYR A 90 13.81 -8.10 -11.23
CA TYR A 90 12.81 -7.53 -10.35
C TYR A 90 12.60 -8.44 -9.14
N GLN A 91 12.70 -7.86 -7.95
CA GLN A 91 12.36 -8.49 -6.68
C GLN A 91 11.02 -7.93 -6.21
N ALA A 92 10.12 -8.81 -5.79
CA ALA A 92 8.81 -8.42 -5.28
C ALA A 92 8.90 -8.03 -3.80
N TYR A 93 8.14 -7.00 -3.43
CA TYR A 93 7.99 -6.47 -2.09
C TYR A 93 6.53 -6.15 -1.83
N THR A 94 6.09 -6.35 -0.59
CA THR A 94 4.78 -5.90 -0.12
C THR A 94 5.00 -4.86 0.97
N VAL A 95 4.48 -3.65 0.78
CA VAL A 95 4.52 -2.58 1.77
C VAL A 95 3.17 -2.55 2.48
N ILE A 96 3.21 -2.63 3.81
CA ILE A 96 2.01 -2.57 4.66
C ILE A 96 1.84 -1.13 5.14
N PHE A 97 0.60 -0.68 5.20
CA PHE A 97 0.21 0.63 5.69
C PHE A 97 -0.74 0.46 6.86
N LEU A 98 -0.33 0.96 8.02
CA LEU A 98 -1.18 1.09 9.21
C LEU A 98 -1.49 2.57 9.40
N GLU A 99 -2.78 2.92 9.44
CA GLU A 99 -3.24 4.32 9.58
C GLU A 99 -2.63 5.27 8.52
N GLY A 100 -2.37 4.77 7.31
CA GLY A 100 -1.77 5.54 6.22
C GLY A 100 -0.25 5.68 6.27
N GLN A 101 0.41 5.12 7.28
CA GLN A 101 1.87 5.09 7.40
C GLN A 101 2.44 3.76 6.93
N ALA A 102 3.47 3.81 6.07
CA ALA A 102 4.18 2.62 5.62
C ALA A 102 5.01 2.00 6.75
N ILE A 103 4.78 0.72 7.02
CA ILE A 103 5.43 -0.11 8.03
C ILE A 103 5.89 -1.43 7.38
N ALA A 104 7.08 -1.94 7.71
CA ALA A 104 7.62 -3.12 7.03
C ALA A 104 7.21 -4.44 7.67
N LEU A 105 6.99 -5.40 6.75
CA LEU A 105 7.70 -6.68 6.64
C LEU A 105 8.65 -6.97 7.81
N GLU A 106 8.17 -7.80 8.74
CA GLU A 106 8.83 -8.61 9.79
C GLU A 106 10.13 -8.13 10.50
N ASP A 107 11.12 -7.56 9.80
CA ASP A 107 12.38 -7.08 10.37
C ASP A 107 12.29 -5.70 11.05
N ASP A 108 11.32 -4.83 10.68
CA ASP A 108 11.21 -3.48 11.26
C ASP A 108 10.30 -3.36 12.48
N ALA A 109 9.41 -4.33 12.70
CA ALA A 109 8.62 -4.41 13.94
C ALA A 109 9.52 -4.41 15.20
N ARG A 110 10.73 -4.98 15.07
CA ARG A 110 11.73 -5.05 16.16
C ARG A 110 12.38 -3.71 16.50
N ARG A 111 12.35 -2.73 15.58
CA ARG A 111 13.07 -1.45 15.72
C ARG A 111 12.20 -0.34 16.31
N VAL A 112 10.88 -0.37 16.10
CA VAL A 112 9.93 0.59 16.70
C VAL A 112 9.59 0.22 18.15
N ALA A 113 9.57 -1.06 18.51
CA ALA A 113 9.32 -1.53 19.88
C ALA A 113 10.46 -1.25 20.89
N LYS A 114 11.52 -0.53 20.47
CA LYS A 114 12.68 -0.19 21.31
C LYS A 114 12.92 1.32 21.46
N ALA A 115 11.93 2.15 21.17
CA ALA A 115 11.97 3.59 21.48
C ALA A 115 11.28 3.89 22.82
#